data_AF-A0A1S3X1W0-F1
#
_entry.id   AF-A0A1S3X1W0-F1
#
_cell.length_a   1.000
_cell.length_b   1.000
_cell.length_c   1.000
_cell.angle_alpha   90.00
_cell.angle_beta   90.00
_cell.angle_gamma   90.00
#
_symmetry.space_group_name_H-M   'P 1'
#
loop_
_entity.id
_entity.type
_entity.pdbx_description
1 polymer ?
#
loop_
_entity_poly.entity_id
_entity_poly.type
_entity_poly.pdbx_seq_one_letter_code
_entity_poly.pdbx_strand_id
1 'polypeptide(L)'
;MTNPEVIQTFTIGMELGSDIAMCHRSQDTKLYYRGARIFRAIMNDLSRKGMQTAENAILRGTSAGGLATILNCDKFKSLLPNDVRVKCVADSGFFINA
;
A
#
# COMPACT_ATOMS: atom_id res chain seq x y z
N MET A 1 18.77 15.94 9.44
CA MET A 1 19.53 15.83 8.18
C MET A 1 19.18 14.49 7.56
N THR A 2 18.18 14.44 6.69
CA THR A 2 17.81 13.22 5.94
C THR A 2 18.38 13.33 4.54
N ASN A 3 19.19 12.34 4.17
CA ASN A 3 19.93 12.23 2.91
C ASN A 3 18.96 12.13 1.71
N PRO A 4 19.11 12.91 0.62
CA PRO A 4 18.19 12.88 -0.53
C PRO A 4 18.17 11.55 -1.32
N GLU A 5 19.14 10.66 -1.11
CA GLU A 5 19.26 9.38 -1.82
C GLU A 5 18.50 8.19 -1.19
N VAL A 6 17.60 8.42 -0.22
CA VAL A 6 16.90 7.29 0.43
C VAL A 6 15.75 6.80 -0.46
N ILE A 7 15.99 5.70 -1.17
CA ILE A 7 14.91 4.90 -1.77
C ILE A 7 14.05 4.35 -0.63
N GLN A 8 12.90 4.97 -0.40
CA GLN A 8 11.93 4.44 0.55
C GLN A 8 11.16 3.28 -0.11
N THR A 9 11.58 2.07 0.27
CA THR A 9 10.88 0.83 -0.10
C THR A 9 9.82 0.54 0.95
N PHE A 10 8.56 0.57 0.53
CA PHE A 10 7.43 0.23 1.36
C PHE A 10 6.99 -1.19 1.06
N THR A 11 7.29 -2.08 2.00
CA THR A 11 6.72 -3.43 1.97
C THR A 11 5.35 -3.36 2.63
N ILE A 12 4.31 -3.62 1.85
CA ILE A 12 2.98 -3.83 2.40
C ILE A 12 2.93 -5.26 2.95
N GLY A 13 2.79 -5.38 4.27
CA GLY A 13 2.33 -6.62 4.92
C GLY A 13 0.91 -6.96 4.47
N MET A 14 0.66 -8.24 4.22
CA MET A 14 -0.45 -8.78 3.41
C MET A 14 -1.86 -8.25 3.76
N GLU A 15 -2.73 -8.23 2.73
CA GLU A 15 -4.20 -7.96 2.72
C GLU A 15 -4.73 -6.50 2.73
N LEU A 16 -3.99 -5.53 2.19
CA LEU A 16 -4.54 -4.16 2.01
C LEU A 16 -5.59 -4.01 0.87
N GLY A 17 -6.05 -5.11 0.28
CA GLY A 17 -7.05 -5.10 -0.80
C GLY A 17 -8.50 -4.88 -0.36
N SER A 18 -8.82 -5.03 0.93
CA SER A 18 -10.20 -4.91 1.43
C SER A 18 -10.51 -3.49 1.95
N ASP A 19 -11.35 -2.74 1.23
CA ASP A 19 -11.93 -1.45 1.65
C ASP A 19 -13.33 -1.59 2.22
N ILE A 20 -13.57 -2.66 2.99
CA ILE A 20 -14.83 -2.73 3.72
C ILE A 20 -14.70 -1.92 5.02
N ALA A 21 -14.98 -0.63 4.92
CA ALA A 21 -15.53 0.12 6.06
C ALA A 21 -16.92 -0.43 6.48
N MET A 22 -17.44 -1.43 5.78
CA MET A 22 -18.57 -2.22 6.20
C MET A 22 -18.08 -3.47 6.91
N CYS A 23 -18.46 -3.67 8.16
CA CYS A 23 -18.49 -5.03 8.68
C CYS A 23 -19.32 -5.86 7.68
N HIS A 24 -18.70 -6.77 6.92
CA HIS A 24 -19.43 -7.96 6.52
C HIS A 24 -19.68 -8.70 7.82
N ARG A 25 -20.76 -8.30 8.48
CA ARG A 25 -21.20 -8.85 9.76
C ARG A 25 -21.79 -10.22 9.42
N SER A 26 -20.92 -11.20 9.16
CA SER A 26 -21.29 -12.58 9.47
C SER A 26 -21.64 -12.53 10.95
N GLN A 27 -22.93 -12.64 11.27
CA GLN A 27 -23.46 -12.37 12.61
C GLN A 27 -22.82 -13.30 13.66
N ASP A 28 -22.13 -14.37 13.22
CA ASP A 28 -21.42 -15.34 14.05
C ASP A 28 -19.89 -15.13 14.18
N THR A 29 -19.23 -14.37 13.31
CA THR A 29 -17.76 -14.21 13.36
C THR A 29 -17.36 -12.75 13.48
N LYS A 30 -16.72 -12.37 14.60
CA LYS A 30 -16.19 -11.01 14.88
C LYS A 30 -14.95 -10.66 14.03
N LEU A 31 -15.04 -10.80 12.71
CA LEU A 31 -13.96 -10.50 11.77
C LEU A 31 -14.07 -9.06 11.27
N TYR A 32 -12.93 -8.38 11.19
CA TYR A 32 -12.82 -7.03 10.66
C TYR A 32 -11.82 -7.00 9.52
N TYR A 33 -12.28 -6.58 8.35
CA TYR A 33 -11.42 -6.38 7.19
C TYR A 33 -11.15 -4.89 7.07
N ARG A 34 -9.89 -4.49 7.25
CA ARG A 34 -9.49 -3.08 7.40
C ARG A 34 -8.34 -2.70 6.48
N GLY A 35 -8.12 -3.46 5.41
CA GLY A 35 -6.97 -3.32 4.52
C GLY A 35 -6.76 -1.88 4.05
N ALA A 36 -7.75 -1.26 3.42
CA ALA A 36 -7.61 0.11 2.94
C ALA A 36 -7.47 1.16 4.06
N ARG A 37 -8.14 0.95 5.21
CA ARG A 37 -7.98 1.82 6.39
C ARG A 37 -6.55 1.77 6.94
N ILE A 38 -5.97 0.57 7.00
CA ILE A 38 -4.59 0.36 7.42
C ILE A 38 -3.64 0.99 6.41
N PHE A 39 -3.87 0.80 5.10
CA PHE A 39 -3.08 1.43 4.04
C PHE A 39 -3.03 2.94 4.21
N ARG A 40 -4.19 3.61 4.33
CA ARG A 40 -4.26 5.06 4.50
C ARG A 40 -3.55 5.53 5.78
N ALA A 41 -3.70 4.81 6.88
CA ALA A 41 -3.03 5.15 8.13
C ALA A 41 -1.51 5.07 8.00
N ILE A 42 -1.00 4.01 7.37
CA ILE A 42 0.43 3.83 7.10
C ILE A 42 0.95 4.95 6.19
N MET A 43 0.26 5.23 5.09
CA MET A 43 0.65 6.29 4.15
C MET A 43 0.72 7.67 4.81
N ASN A 44 -0.28 8.01 5.63
CA ASN A 44 -0.27 9.27 6.39
C ASN A 44 0.90 9.33 7.39
N ASP A 45 1.23 8.21 8.04
CA ASP A 45 2.35 8.17 8.98
C ASP A 45 3.70 8.33 8.28
N LEU A 46 3.90 7.61 7.18
CA LEU A 46 5.11 7.69 6.36
C LEU A 46 5.30 9.05 5.71
N SER A 47 4.20 9.68 5.28
CA SER A 47 4.17 11.06 4.80
C SER A 47 4.80 12.01 5.81
N ARG A 48 4.45 11.89 7.10
CA ARG A 48 5.03 12.71 8.19
C ARG A 48 6.48 12.38 8.50
N LYS A 49 6.93 11.15 8.18
CA LYS A 49 8.29 10.66 8.39
C LYS A 49 9.26 10.95 7.23
N GLY A 50 8.88 11.82 6.29
CA GLY A 50 9.75 12.28 5.21
C GLY A 50 9.48 11.68 3.84
N MET A 51 8.40 10.91 3.68
CA MET A 51 7.99 10.42 2.35
C MET A 51 7.54 11.55 1.41
N GLN A 52 7.10 12.70 1.95
CA GLN A 52 6.81 13.89 1.16
C GLN A 52 8.03 14.50 0.47
N THR A 53 9.24 14.23 0.97
CA THR A 53 10.50 14.76 0.43
C THR A 53 11.30 13.71 -0.31
N ALA A 54 10.73 12.53 -0.57
CA ALA A 54 11.40 11.43 -1.24
C ALA A 54 11.45 11.66 -2.76
N GLU A 55 12.60 11.49 -3.39
CA GLU A 55 12.71 11.54 -4.86
C GLU A 55 12.19 10.27 -5.54
N ASN A 56 12.37 9.13 -4.87
CA ASN A 56 12.00 7.81 -5.37
C ASN A 56 11.23 7.04 -4.30
N ALA A 57 10.11 6.42 -4.69
CA ALA A 57 9.27 5.64 -3.80
C ALA A 57 8.88 4.30 -4.47
N ILE A 58 9.07 3.20 -3.74
CA ILE A 58 8.75 1.85 -4.23
C ILE A 58 7.67 1.22 -3.37
N LEU A 59 6.58 0.80 -4.00
CA LEU A 59 5.56 -0.05 -3.38
C LEU A 59 5.81 -1.51 -3.75
N ARG A 60 6.01 -2.38 -2.76
CA ARG A 60 6.25 -3.82 -3.00
C ARG A 60 5.34 -4.70 -2.14
N GLY A 61 4.94 -5.84 -2.69
CA GLY A 61 4.30 -6.92 -1.95
C GLY A 61 4.43 -8.27 -2.65
N THR A 62 4.26 -9.34 -1.87
CA THR A 62 4.32 -10.75 -2.34
C THR A 62 2.96 -11.44 -2.14
N SER A 63 2.55 -12.34 -3.04
CA SER A 63 1.29 -13.10 -2.95
C SER A 63 0.07 -12.16 -2.85
N ALA A 64 -0.79 -12.26 -1.82
CA ALA A 64 -1.88 -11.32 -1.60
C ALA A 64 -1.42 -9.86 -1.46
N GLY A 65 -0.19 -9.63 -0.96
CA GLY A 65 0.45 -8.31 -0.95
C GLY A 65 0.87 -7.84 -2.34
N GLY A 66 1.21 -8.76 -3.24
CA GLY A 66 1.48 -8.47 -4.65
C GLY A 66 0.21 -8.03 -5.37
N LEU A 67 -0.90 -8.75 -5.16
CA LEU A 67 -2.22 -8.34 -5.65
C LEU A 67 -2.62 -6.96 -5.09
N ALA A 68 -2.43 -6.74 -3.79
CA ALA A 68 -2.68 -5.44 -3.18
C ALA A 68 -1.80 -4.32 -3.76
N THR A 69 -0.56 -4.62 -4.15
CA THR A 69 0.34 -3.69 -4.83
C THR A 69 -0.21 -3.29 -6.20
N ILE A 70 -0.69 -4.26 -6.99
CA ILE A 70 -1.36 -4.00 -8.27
C ILE A 70 -2.57 -3.08 -8.06
N LEU A 71 -3.43 -3.39 -7.09
CA LEU A 71 -4.68 -2.67 -6.84
C LEU A 71 -4.50 -1.25 -6.27
N ASN A 72 -3.37 -0.96 -5.62
CA ASN A 72 -3.17 0.32 -4.92
C ASN A 72 -2.03 1.17 -5.50
N CYS A 73 -1.35 0.74 -6.57
CA CYS A 73 -0.20 1.47 -7.13
C CYS A 73 -0.55 2.92 -7.52
N ASP A 74 -1.68 3.14 -8.20
CA ASP A 74 -2.10 4.49 -8.60
C ASP A 74 -2.51 5.35 -7.39
N LYS A 75 -3.17 4.73 -6.40
CA LYS A 75 -3.50 5.41 -5.13
C LYS A 75 -2.22 5.82 -4.40
N PHE A 76 -1.23 4.96 -4.36
CA PHE A 76 0.08 5.25 -3.78
C PHE A 76 0.76 6.44 -4.47
N LYS A 77 0.77 6.50 -5.82
CA LYS A 77 1.29 7.67 -6.54
C LYS A 77 0.49 8.94 -6.25
N SER A 78 -0.84 8.85 -6.15
CA SER A 78 -1.70 10.02 -5.88
C SER A 78 -1.48 10.66 -4.50
N LEU A 79 -0.89 9.92 -3.55
CA LEU A 79 -0.55 10.40 -2.20
C LEU A 79 0.82 11.07 -2.12
N LEU A 80 1.59 11.05 -3.22
CA LEU A 80 2.94 11.60 -3.29
C LEU A 80 2.94 12.84 -4.19
N PRO A 81 3.89 13.77 -3.99
CA PRO A 81 4.13 14.86 -4.94
C PRO A 81 4.35 14.37 -6.38
N ASN A 82 4.06 15.22 -7.35
CA ASN A 82 4.08 14.86 -8.77
C ASN A 82 5.47 14.48 -9.28
N ASP A 83 6.51 15.12 -8.75
CA ASP A 83 7.93 14.93 -9.04
C ASP A 83 8.51 13.61 -8.50
N VAL A 84 7.86 12.99 -7.51
CA VAL A 84 8.31 11.70 -6.95
C VAL A 84 8.21 10.58 -7.98
N ARG A 85 9.31 9.88 -8.24
CA ARG A 85 9.34 8.71 -9.11
C ARG A 85 8.82 7.48 -8.38
N VAL A 86 7.66 6.98 -8.81
CA VAL A 86 7.03 5.80 -8.22
C VAL A 86 7.28 4.55 -9.06
N LYS A 87 7.60 3.44 -8.39
CA LYS A 87 7.60 2.10 -8.98
C LYS A 87 6.84 1.14 -8.08
N CYS A 88 6.13 0.19 -8.69
CA CYS A 88 5.38 -0.84 -7.98
C CYS A 88 5.86 -2.23 -8.41
N VAL A 89 6.11 -3.10 -7.44
CA VAL A 89 6.64 -4.46 -7.65
C VAL A 89 5.68 -5.46 -7.02
N ALA A 90 4.89 -6.11 -7.87
CA ALA A 90 3.98 -7.18 -7.48
C ALA A 90 4.65 -8.54 -7.68
N ASP A 91 5.13 -9.12 -6.60
CA ASP A 91 5.74 -10.44 -6.59
C ASP A 91 4.66 -11.51 -6.36
N SER A 92 4.55 -12.49 -7.26
CA SER A 92 3.60 -13.61 -7.13
C SER A 92 2.14 -13.19 -6.88
N GLY A 93 1.74 -12.01 -7.37
CA GLY A 93 0.45 -11.37 -7.07
C GLY A 93 -0.58 -11.39 -8.20
N PHE A 94 -0.26 -12.02 -9.33
CA PHE A 94 -1.14 -12.14 -10.49
C PHE A 94 -1.85 -13.49 -10.47
N PHE A 95 -3.19 -13.46 -10.49
CA PHE A 95 -4.04 -14.64 -10.45
C PHE A 95 -4.91 -14.70 -11.70
N ILE A 96 -5.04 -15.87 -12.30
CA ILE A 96 -5.91 -16.12 -13.46
C ILE A 96 -7.17 -16.85 -12.96
N ASN A 97 -8.33 -16.36 -13.36
CA ASN A 97 -9.59 -17.07 -13.11
C ASN A 97 -9.78 -18.14 -14.19
N ALA A 98 -9.64 -19.41 -13.78
CA ALA A 98 -9.77 -20.57 -14.66
C ALA A 98 -11.24 -20.99 -14.85
#